data_AF-I3XWF8-F1
#
_entry.id   AF-I3XWF8-F1
#
_cell.length_a   1.000
_cell.length_b   1.000
_cell.length_c   1.000
_cell.angle_alpha   90.00
_cell.angle_beta   90.00
_cell.angle_gamma   90.00
#
_symmetry.space_group_name_H-M   'P 1'
#
loop_
_entity.id
_entity.type
_entity.pdbx_description
1 polymer ?
#
loop_
_entity_poly.entity_id
_entity_poly.type
_entity_poly.pdbx_seq_one_letter_code
_entity_poly.pdbx_strand_id
1 'polypeptide(L)'
;MDETRKQHTRRKTSPTSTPKTIQKRVSKPKKKELLPAQKRPSFFLKTIAALVVLLFLGFGVKFALEQTLYANPLIGRWRAQTTLGIIEIEFERDAFSSFGTKHRVSYDVSEQFVLVMDESIKVGSLYKIIDKNTISSEAGGFKTLYKRVK
;
A
#
# COMPACT_ATOMS: atom_id res chain seq x y z
N MET A 1 49.58 25.13 -94.85
CA MET A 1 49.49 24.99 -93.38
C MET A 1 48.03 25.17 -93.01
N ASP A 2 47.14 24.22 -93.28
CA ASP A 2 47.15 22.77 -92.94
C ASP A 2 46.65 22.55 -91.49
N GLU A 3 45.76 21.61 -91.19
CA GLU A 3 45.23 20.53 -92.05
C GLU A 3 43.80 20.06 -91.67
N THR A 4 43.18 19.33 -92.60
CA THR A 4 42.21 18.20 -92.52
C THR A 4 41.44 17.83 -91.20
N ARG A 5 40.26 17.16 -91.20
CA ARG A 5 39.24 16.77 -92.23
C ARG A 5 38.07 15.92 -91.66
N LYS A 6 36.82 16.44 -91.72
CA LYS A 6 35.53 15.68 -91.85
C LYS A 6 35.16 14.73 -90.65
N GLN A 7 33.98 14.10 -90.54
CA GLN A 7 32.82 13.98 -91.45
C GLN A 7 31.45 13.82 -90.72
N HIS A 8 30.35 13.91 -91.49
CA HIS A 8 28.94 13.63 -91.14
C HIS A 8 28.68 12.34 -90.32
N THR A 9 27.54 12.14 -89.62
CA THR A 9 26.10 12.34 -90.00
C THR A 9 25.22 12.43 -88.71
N ARG A 10 23.87 12.59 -88.65
CA ARG A 10 22.74 12.46 -89.62
C ARG A 10 21.55 13.41 -89.27
N ARG A 11 20.35 13.07 -89.78
CA ARG A 11 19.01 13.72 -89.64
C ARG A 11 18.22 13.12 -88.44
N LYS A 12 17.02 13.58 -87.98
CA LYS A 12 15.88 14.29 -88.63
C LYS A 12 14.85 14.79 -87.56
N THR A 13 14.03 15.82 -87.88
CA THR A 13 12.59 16.11 -87.51
C THR A 13 11.91 15.45 -86.28
N SER A 14 10.97 16.03 -85.49
CA SER A 14 10.24 17.34 -85.41
C SER A 14 9.19 17.27 -84.24
N PRO A 15 8.11 18.08 -84.12
CA PRO A 15 8.02 19.48 -83.66
C PRO A 15 7.01 19.72 -82.48
N THR A 16 6.71 21.00 -82.17
CA THR A 16 5.44 21.52 -81.60
C THR A 16 5.09 21.28 -80.12
N SER A 17 5.12 22.36 -79.31
CA SER A 17 3.89 23.02 -78.79
C SER A 17 4.20 24.22 -77.87
N THR A 18 3.31 25.22 -77.87
CA THR A 18 3.20 26.23 -76.79
C THR A 18 1.87 26.00 -76.06
N PRO A 19 1.75 26.39 -74.78
CA PRO A 19 0.93 27.58 -74.51
C PRO A 19 1.40 28.44 -73.32
N LYS A 20 0.72 29.58 -73.12
CA LYS A 20 0.88 30.50 -71.96
C LYS A 20 0.11 29.98 -70.74
N THR A 21 0.63 30.21 -69.53
CA THR A 21 -0.09 29.96 -68.26
C THR A 21 -0.52 31.26 -67.59
N ILE A 22 -1.68 31.26 -66.94
CA ILE A 22 -2.41 32.46 -66.48
C ILE A 22 -2.73 32.36 -64.98
N GLN A 23 -2.49 33.46 -64.24
CA GLN A 23 -3.01 33.80 -62.89
C GLN A 23 -2.81 32.84 -61.70
N LYS A 24 -2.51 33.44 -60.52
CA LYS A 24 -3.47 33.41 -59.40
C LYS A 24 -3.21 34.51 -58.35
N ARG A 25 -4.28 35.04 -57.76
CA ARG A 25 -4.24 35.85 -56.54
C ARG A 25 -3.75 34.99 -55.37
N VAL A 26 -2.80 35.49 -54.58
CA VAL A 26 -2.47 34.94 -53.26
C VAL A 26 -3.44 35.50 -52.22
N SER A 27 -3.85 34.72 -51.22
CA SER A 27 -4.72 35.20 -50.13
C SER A 27 -4.57 34.40 -48.84
N LYS A 28 -4.62 35.11 -47.69
CA LYS A 28 -4.80 34.57 -46.31
C LYS A 28 -3.56 33.81 -45.80
N PRO A 29 -3.35 33.59 -44.48
CA PRO A 29 -4.32 33.40 -43.39
C PRO A 29 -4.59 34.61 -42.46
N LYS A 30 -5.74 34.60 -41.79
CA LYS A 30 -6.00 35.40 -40.57
C LYS A 30 -5.23 34.79 -39.39
N LYS A 31 -4.76 35.63 -38.44
CA LYS A 31 -4.46 35.16 -37.08
C LYS A 31 -5.73 34.52 -36.48
N LYS A 32 -5.57 33.41 -35.77
CA LYS A 32 -6.57 32.91 -34.81
C LYS A 32 -6.12 33.35 -33.43
N GLU A 33 -6.94 34.12 -32.72
CA GLU A 33 -6.76 34.30 -31.29
C GLU A 33 -7.17 32.99 -30.59
N LEU A 34 -6.26 32.45 -29.79
CA LEU A 34 -6.53 31.31 -28.93
C LEU A 34 -7.13 31.85 -27.62
N LEU A 35 -8.44 31.71 -27.47
CA LEU A 35 -9.12 31.92 -26.20
C LEU A 35 -8.42 31.10 -25.10
N PRO A 36 -8.30 31.63 -23.86
CA PRO A 36 -7.66 30.91 -22.77
C PRO A 36 -8.39 29.58 -22.53
N ALA A 37 -7.63 28.48 -22.48
CA ALA A 37 -8.18 27.14 -22.33
C ALA A 37 -8.88 26.98 -20.97
N GLN A 38 -10.19 27.19 -20.96
CA GLN A 38 -11.04 27.10 -19.78
C GLN A 38 -10.95 25.69 -19.19
N LYS A 39 -10.14 25.54 -18.12
CA LYS A 39 -9.91 24.25 -17.44
C LYS A 39 -11.26 23.70 -16.96
N ARG A 40 -11.79 22.70 -17.67
CA ARG A 40 -12.98 21.97 -17.25
C ARG A 40 -12.74 21.38 -15.86
N PRO A 41 -13.71 21.44 -14.93
CA PRO A 41 -13.57 20.77 -13.64
C PRO A 41 -13.41 19.27 -13.90
N SER A 42 -12.24 18.72 -13.56
CA SER A 42 -11.97 17.30 -13.77
C SER A 42 -12.80 16.47 -12.80
N PHE A 43 -13.89 15.90 -13.31
CA PHE A 43 -14.71 14.94 -12.57
C PHE A 43 -13.87 13.73 -12.11
N PHE A 44 -12.88 13.32 -12.90
CA PHE A 44 -11.90 12.30 -12.54
C PHE A 44 -11.08 12.68 -11.29
N LEU A 45 -10.63 13.94 -11.16
CA LEU A 45 -9.95 14.36 -9.92
C LEU A 45 -10.89 14.34 -8.72
N LYS A 46 -12.19 14.64 -8.91
CA LYS A 46 -13.19 14.56 -7.83
C LYS A 46 -13.46 13.11 -7.40
N THR A 47 -13.59 12.16 -8.33
CA THR A 47 -13.77 10.74 -7.99
C THR A 47 -12.51 10.11 -7.39
N ILE A 48 -11.31 10.47 -7.87
CA ILE A 48 -10.06 10.04 -7.25
C ILE A 48 -9.94 10.60 -5.82
N ALA A 49 -10.24 11.89 -5.59
CA ALA A 49 -10.22 12.47 -4.25
C ALA A 49 -11.25 11.80 -3.31
N ALA A 50 -12.47 11.52 -3.80
CA ALA A 50 -13.49 10.82 -3.03
C ALA A 50 -13.07 9.37 -2.69
N LEU A 51 -12.44 8.66 -3.63
CA LEU A 51 -11.89 7.31 -3.40
C LEU A 51 -10.76 7.33 -2.35
N VAL A 52 -9.86 8.32 -2.41
CA VAL A 52 -8.80 8.50 -1.41
C VAL A 52 -9.38 8.80 -0.03
N VAL A 53 -10.40 9.66 0.09
CA VAL A 53 -11.10 9.91 1.36
C VAL A 53 -11.79 8.66 1.88
N LEU A 54 -12.46 7.87 1.02
CA LEU A 54 -13.06 6.59 1.40
C LEU A 54 -12.02 5.58 1.90
N LEU A 55 -10.85 5.49 1.26
CA LEU A 55 -9.74 4.64 1.71
C LEU A 55 -9.20 5.08 3.08
N PHE A 56 -9.01 6.39 3.29
CA PHE A 56 -8.57 6.91 4.59
C PHE A 56 -9.62 6.71 5.71
N LEU A 57 -10.93 6.84 5.42
CA LEU A 57 -11.98 6.48 6.38
C LEU A 57 -11.97 4.99 6.69
N GLY A 58 -11.90 4.13 5.67
CA GLY A 58 -11.90 2.67 5.83
C GLY A 58 -10.71 2.16 6.64
N PHE A 59 -9.49 2.61 6.30
CA PHE A 59 -8.29 2.28 7.08
C PHE A 59 -8.28 2.92 8.48
N GLY A 60 -8.74 4.17 8.61
CA GLY A 60 -8.80 4.86 9.91
C GLY A 60 -9.77 4.18 10.88
N VAL A 61 -10.97 3.82 10.42
CA VAL A 61 -11.96 3.07 11.22
C VAL A 61 -11.43 1.68 11.55
N LYS A 62 -10.86 0.94 10.58
CA LYS A 62 -10.25 -0.37 10.85
C LYS A 62 -9.17 -0.30 11.93
N PHE A 63 -8.21 0.62 11.78
CA PHE A 63 -7.10 0.79 12.72
C PHE A 63 -7.58 1.22 14.11
N ALA A 64 -8.60 2.08 14.19
CA ALA A 64 -9.21 2.46 15.46
C ALA A 64 -9.86 1.25 16.16
N LEU A 65 -10.61 0.41 15.43
CA LEU A 65 -11.24 -0.79 15.97
C LEU A 65 -10.21 -1.82 16.45
N GLU A 66 -9.14 -2.06 15.67
CA GLU A 66 -8.03 -2.94 16.07
C GLU A 66 -7.31 -2.45 17.34
N GLN A 67 -7.16 -1.12 17.51
CA GLN A 67 -6.50 -0.53 18.70
C GLN A 67 -7.41 -0.43 19.93
N THR A 68 -8.74 -0.44 19.78
CA THR A 68 -9.69 -0.13 20.89
C THR A 68 -10.57 -1.31 21.32
N LEU A 69 -11.07 -2.12 20.38
CA LEU A 69 -11.94 -3.27 20.69
C LEU A 69 -11.16 -4.57 20.83
N TYR A 70 -10.06 -4.73 20.09
CA TYR A 70 -9.16 -5.89 20.17
C TYR A 70 -7.91 -5.63 21.04
N ALA A 71 -8.02 -4.67 21.97
CA ALA A 71 -6.95 -4.32 22.90
C ALA A 71 -6.75 -5.44 23.95
N ASN A 72 -5.87 -6.41 23.65
CA ASN A 72 -5.53 -7.51 24.54
C ASN A 72 -5.12 -6.99 25.95
N PRO A 73 -5.88 -7.31 27.02
CA PRO A 73 -5.60 -6.79 28.37
C PRO A 73 -4.35 -7.40 29.01
N LEU A 74 -3.83 -8.51 28.47
CA LEU A 74 -2.60 -9.14 28.95
C LEU A 74 -1.33 -8.36 28.57
N ILE A 75 -1.36 -7.44 27.60
CA ILE A 75 -0.14 -6.79 27.09
C ILE A 75 0.67 -6.14 28.23
N GLY A 76 1.99 -6.40 28.23
CA GLY A 76 2.93 -5.99 29.27
C GLY A 76 3.45 -7.15 30.13
N ARG A 77 4.15 -6.80 31.22
CA ARG A 77 4.82 -7.76 32.13
C ARG A 77 3.94 -8.17 33.30
N TRP A 78 4.05 -9.44 33.68
CA TRP A 78 3.35 -10.05 34.79
C TRP A 78 4.26 -10.97 35.57
N ARG A 79 4.14 -10.94 36.89
CA ARG A 79 4.96 -11.73 37.81
C ARG A 79 4.08 -12.51 38.78
N ALA A 80 4.31 -13.82 38.88
CA ALA A 80 3.75 -14.69 39.89
C ALA A 80 4.82 -15.07 40.92
N GLN A 81 4.39 -15.24 42.17
CA GLN A 81 5.19 -15.87 43.21
C GLN A 81 4.62 -17.28 43.45
N THR A 82 5.42 -18.30 43.18
CA THR A 82 5.07 -19.71 43.35
C THR A 82 5.98 -20.35 44.40
N THR A 83 5.63 -21.56 44.84
CA THR A 83 6.50 -22.38 45.71
C THR A 83 7.83 -22.76 45.04
N LEU A 84 7.89 -22.76 43.72
CA LEU A 84 9.10 -23.01 42.92
C LEU A 84 9.94 -21.74 42.66
N GLY A 85 9.47 -20.57 43.11
CA GLY A 85 10.13 -19.28 42.94
C GLY A 85 9.29 -18.25 42.18
N ILE A 86 9.96 -17.21 41.70
CA ILE A 86 9.35 -16.11 40.95
C ILE A 86 9.28 -16.48 39.47
N ILE A 87 8.08 -16.41 38.89
CA ILE A 87 7.85 -16.58 37.46
C ILE A 87 7.52 -15.22 36.88
N GLU A 88 8.19 -14.83 35.79
CA GLU A 88 7.91 -13.59 35.06
C GLU A 88 7.64 -13.90 33.58
N ILE A 89 6.57 -13.29 33.07
CA ILE A 89 6.08 -13.43 31.70
C ILE A 89 5.78 -12.06 31.11
N GLU A 90 6.02 -11.90 29.81
CA GLU A 90 5.78 -10.65 29.07
C GLU A 90 4.94 -10.97 27.82
N PHE A 91 3.78 -10.32 27.70
CA PHE A 91 2.90 -10.46 26.53
C PHE A 91 3.10 -9.26 25.61
N GLU A 92 3.49 -9.54 24.37
CA GLU A 92 3.54 -8.60 23.25
C GLU A 92 2.36 -8.87 22.30
N ARG A 93 2.27 -8.16 21.16
CA ARG A 93 1.10 -8.25 20.26
C ARG A 93 1.02 -9.56 19.48
N ASP A 94 2.15 -10.14 19.16
CA ASP A 94 2.35 -11.34 18.32
C ASP A 94 3.21 -12.41 19.01
N ALA A 95 3.60 -12.16 20.27
CA ALA A 95 4.58 -12.97 20.97
C ALA A 95 4.38 -12.99 22.50
N PHE A 96 4.88 -14.06 23.12
CA PHE A 96 4.90 -14.30 24.56
C PHE A 96 6.34 -14.64 24.97
N SER A 97 6.86 -13.97 26.00
CA SER A 97 8.17 -14.27 26.58
C SER A 97 8.01 -14.84 27.98
N SER A 98 8.74 -15.91 28.28
CA SER A 98 8.75 -16.58 29.59
C SER A 98 10.12 -17.20 29.84
N PHE A 99 10.69 -16.99 31.03
CA PHE A 99 12.04 -17.44 31.41
C PHE A 99 13.16 -17.09 30.40
N GLY A 100 12.99 -16.02 29.62
CA GLY A 100 13.94 -15.57 28.59
C GLY A 100 13.73 -16.20 27.20
N THR A 101 12.83 -17.17 27.05
CA THR A 101 12.45 -17.73 25.75
C THR A 101 11.23 -17.00 25.18
N LYS A 102 11.29 -16.58 23.91
CA LYS A 102 10.21 -15.87 23.22
C LYS A 102 9.54 -16.76 22.17
N HIS A 103 8.23 -16.90 22.30
CA HIS A 103 7.34 -17.72 21.49
C HIS A 103 6.45 -16.82 20.63
N ARG A 104 6.09 -17.24 19.41
CA ARG A 104 5.01 -16.59 18.65
C ARG A 104 3.66 -17.10 19.13
N VAL A 105 2.73 -16.19 19.36
CA VAL A 105 1.39 -16.54 19.86
C VAL A 105 0.31 -15.72 19.16
N SER A 106 -0.86 -16.32 19.03
CA SER A 106 -2.10 -15.59 18.74
C SER A 106 -2.96 -15.51 20.00
N TYR A 107 -3.80 -14.47 20.06
CA TYR A 107 -4.66 -14.18 21.20
C TYR A 107 -6.12 -14.23 20.77
N ASP A 108 -6.93 -14.98 21.50
CA ASP A 108 -8.39 -14.88 21.48
C ASP A 108 -8.84 -14.21 22.78
N VAL A 109 -9.57 -13.11 22.67
CA VAL A 109 -9.82 -12.15 23.77
C VAL A 109 -11.31 -12.06 24.05
N SER A 110 -11.70 -12.50 25.24
CA SER A 110 -13.04 -12.40 25.80
C SER A 110 -13.04 -11.46 27.02
N GLU A 111 -14.22 -10.99 27.44
CA GLU A 111 -14.38 -10.05 28.55
C GLU A 111 -13.81 -10.57 29.88
N GLN A 112 -13.83 -11.89 30.07
CA GLN A 112 -13.46 -12.56 31.33
C GLN A 112 -12.14 -13.37 31.24
N PHE A 113 -11.66 -13.64 30.03
CA PHE A 113 -10.48 -14.48 29.80
C PHE A 113 -9.80 -14.17 28.47
N VAL A 114 -8.51 -14.47 28.40
CA VAL A 114 -7.74 -14.49 27.15
C VAL A 114 -7.14 -15.87 26.98
N LEU A 115 -7.33 -16.45 25.80
CA LEU A 115 -6.67 -17.69 25.37
C LEU A 115 -5.43 -17.31 24.55
N VAL A 116 -4.27 -17.80 24.99
CA VAL A 116 -2.97 -17.56 24.38
C VAL A 116 -2.53 -18.83 23.67
N MET A 117 -2.52 -18.83 22.34
CA MET A 117 -2.22 -19.99 21.50
C MET A 117 -0.79 -19.90 20.97
N ASP A 118 0.10 -20.82 21.35
CA ASP A 118 1.45 -20.90 20.76
C ASP A 118 1.36 -21.40 19.31
N GLU A 119 1.89 -20.61 18.37
CA GLU A 119 1.81 -20.92 16.95
C GLU A 119 2.70 -22.10 16.52
N SER A 120 3.75 -22.41 17.28
CA SER A 120 4.74 -23.44 16.97
C SER A 120 4.32 -24.83 17.46
N ILE A 121 3.78 -24.93 18.68
CA ILE A 121 3.34 -26.21 19.29
C ILE A 121 1.82 -26.39 19.30
N LYS A 122 1.04 -25.38 18.90
CA LYS A 122 -0.44 -25.38 18.87
C LYS A 122 -1.11 -25.64 20.23
N VAL A 123 -0.40 -25.35 21.33
CA VAL A 123 -0.93 -25.47 22.70
C VAL A 123 -1.54 -24.14 23.14
N GLY A 124 -2.73 -24.20 23.74
CA GLY A 124 -3.43 -23.05 24.31
C GLY A 124 -3.25 -22.93 25.81
N SER A 125 -2.94 -21.74 26.30
CA SER A 125 -2.92 -21.38 27.73
C SER A 125 -4.03 -20.37 28.03
N LEU A 126 -4.94 -20.71 28.94
CA LEU A 126 -6.05 -19.84 29.33
C LEU A 126 -5.66 -18.95 30.52
N TYR A 127 -5.93 -17.65 30.41
CA TYR A 127 -5.71 -16.67 31.47
C TYR A 127 -7.04 -15.99 31.81
N LYS A 128 -7.57 -16.27 33.00
CA LYS A 128 -8.80 -15.67 33.56
C LYS A 128 -8.45 -14.30 34.15
N ILE A 129 -9.14 -13.26 33.72
CA ILE A 129 -8.95 -11.88 34.20
C ILE A 129 -9.66 -11.74 35.54
N ILE A 130 -8.97 -11.21 36.56
CA ILE A 130 -9.55 -10.97 37.90
C ILE A 130 -9.70 -9.46 38.13
N ASP A 131 -8.65 -8.70 37.85
CA ASP A 131 -8.69 -7.24 37.82
C ASP A 131 -7.66 -6.69 36.81
N LYS A 132 -7.61 -5.36 36.63
CA LYS A 132 -6.71 -4.70 35.66
C LYS A 132 -5.22 -5.04 35.84
N ASN A 133 -4.83 -5.43 37.05
CA ASN A 133 -3.47 -5.77 37.47
C ASN A 133 -3.34 -7.20 38.00
N THR A 134 -4.39 -8.04 37.99
CA THR A 134 -4.31 -9.45 38.43
C THR A 134 -5.00 -10.38 37.43
N ILE A 135 -4.27 -11.40 36.99
CA ILE A 135 -4.79 -12.53 36.20
C ILE A 135 -4.49 -13.85 36.91
N SER A 136 -5.24 -14.89 36.58
CA SER A 136 -4.88 -16.26 36.97
C SER A 136 -4.87 -17.19 35.78
N SER A 137 -3.86 -18.06 35.71
CA SER A 137 -3.85 -19.19 34.79
C SER A 137 -3.97 -20.50 35.57
N GLU A 138 -4.38 -21.56 34.88
CA GLU A 138 -4.68 -22.86 35.46
C GLU A 138 -4.04 -23.93 34.59
N ALA A 139 -2.94 -24.52 35.06
CA ALA A 139 -2.10 -25.43 34.30
C ALA A 139 -1.74 -26.65 35.15
N GLY A 140 -1.93 -27.86 34.63
CA GLY A 140 -1.67 -29.10 35.36
C GLY A 140 -2.45 -29.26 36.67
N GLY A 141 -3.61 -28.60 36.81
CA GLY A 141 -4.40 -28.56 38.04
C GLY A 141 -3.97 -27.50 39.06
N PHE A 142 -2.90 -26.74 38.81
CA PHE A 142 -2.43 -25.66 39.68
C PHE A 142 -2.90 -24.30 39.18
N LYS A 143 -3.55 -23.53 40.06
CA LYS A 143 -3.96 -22.15 39.79
C LYS A 143 -2.83 -21.17 40.19
N THR A 144 -2.20 -20.55 39.21
CA THR A 144 -1.16 -19.53 39.41
C THR A 144 -1.75 -18.14 39.28
N LEU A 145 -1.50 -17.28 40.28
CA LEU A 145 -1.89 -15.86 40.28
C LEU A 145 -0.70 -14.98 39.88
N TYR A 146 -0.87 -14.19 38.83
CA TYR A 146 0.12 -13.23 38.34
C TYR A 146 -0.37 -11.80 38.59
N LYS A 147 0.55 -10.93 39.01
CA LYS A 147 0.33 -9.49 39.16
C LYS A 147 1.08 -8.71 38.08
N ARG A 148 0.45 -7.68 37.52
CA ARG A 148 1.06 -6.80 36.52
C ARG A 148 2.25 -6.06 37.14
N VAL A 149 3.40 -6.08 36.46
CA VAL A 149 4.58 -5.29 36.82
C VAL A 149 4.41 -3.88 36.26
N LYS A 150 4.86 -2.87 37.01
CA LYS A 150 4.88 -1.46 36.60
C LYS A 150 6.26 -1.06 36.10
#